data_AF-A0A521IEG9-F1
#
_entry.id   AF-A0A521IEG9-F1
#
_cell.length_a   1.000
_cell.length_b   1.000
_cell.length_c   1.000
_cell.angle_alpha   90.00
_cell.angle_beta   90.00
_cell.angle_gamma   90.00
#
_symmetry.space_group_name_H-M   'P 1'
#
loop_
_entity.id
_entity.type
_entity.pdbx_description
1 polymer ?
#
loop_
_entity_poly.entity_id
_entity_poly.type
_entity_poly.pdbx_seq_one_letter_code
_entity_poly.pdbx_strand_id
1 'polypeptide(L)'
;MDILSNHWVLIALRLAHIGGGILWAGSAILFLFLLIPTVRAVQDAGQKFMENFGPRFGKMMSIVTTVTIVAGALLYARFFASGFEWIWTTKSGLAFTIGALAGIISYVLGSAYLGKLQARVGALGAAMAAANPPKPEQIAQMNQLQSTLMNVYRFDFALLVIAIVTMAIARYL
;
A
#
# COMPACT_ATOMS: atom_id res chain seq x y z
N MET A 1 -0.17 3.44 29.52
CA MET A 1 0.78 4.38 28.86
C MET A 1 2.24 4.09 29.22
N ASP A 2 2.55 3.43 30.35
CA ASP A 2 3.94 3.06 30.73
C ASP A 2 4.69 2.14 29.76
N ILE A 3 3.99 1.35 28.94
CA ILE A 3 4.68 0.49 27.96
C ILE A 3 5.27 1.30 26.79
N LEU A 4 4.68 2.46 26.45
CA LEU A 4 5.14 3.33 25.36
C LEU A 4 6.25 4.29 25.80
N SER A 5 6.61 4.32 27.08
CA SER A 5 7.81 5.00 27.58
C SER A 5 9.04 4.07 27.64
N ASN A 6 8.84 2.76 27.52
CA ASN A 6 9.92 1.77 27.50
C ASN A 6 10.75 1.86 26.20
N HIS A 7 12.06 2.04 26.33
CA HIS A 7 12.98 2.22 25.20
C HIS A 7 13.00 1.02 24.23
N TRP A 8 12.94 -0.21 24.75
CA TRP A 8 12.96 -1.41 23.90
C TRP A 8 11.69 -1.54 23.06
N VAL A 9 10.54 -1.16 23.64
CA VAL A 9 9.26 -1.13 22.93
C VAL A 9 9.31 -0.11 21.80
N LEU A 10 9.87 1.08 22.06
CA LEU A 10 10.00 2.13 21.04
C LEU A 10 10.92 1.72 19.89
N ILE A 11 12.03 1.05 20.19
CA ILE A 11 12.94 0.52 19.17
C ILE A 11 12.21 -0.54 18.34
N ALA A 12 11.52 -1.49 18.98
CA ALA A 12 10.77 -2.54 18.28
C ALA A 12 9.68 -1.95 17.36
N LEU A 13 8.90 -0.98 17.86
CA LEU A 13 7.88 -0.30 17.05
C LEU A 13 8.50 0.46 15.88
N ARG A 14 9.64 1.14 16.08
CA ARG A 14 10.35 1.84 14.99
C ARG A 14 10.86 0.86 13.93
N LEU A 15 11.45 -0.26 14.35
CA LEU A 15 11.92 -1.30 13.42
C LEU A 15 10.75 -1.90 12.64
N ALA A 16 9.62 -2.19 13.30
CA ALA A 16 8.42 -2.69 12.64
C ALA A 16 7.83 -1.68 11.65
N HIS A 17 7.74 -0.41 12.04
CA HIS A 17 7.19 0.66 11.20
C HIS A 17 8.10 0.97 10.00
N ILE A 18 9.39 1.21 10.24
CA ILE A 18 10.34 1.59 9.17
C ILE A 18 10.63 0.38 8.27
N GLY A 19 10.89 -0.79 8.85
CA GLY A 19 11.14 -2.01 8.09
C GLY A 19 9.93 -2.43 7.25
N GLY A 20 8.73 -2.36 7.83
CA GLY A 20 7.49 -2.61 7.11
C GLY A 20 7.23 -1.55 6.02
N GLY A 21 7.52 -0.28 6.29
CA GLY A 21 7.44 0.81 5.31
C GLY A 21 8.39 0.61 4.12
N ILE A 22 9.62 0.16 4.37
CA ILE A 22 10.60 -0.17 3.31
C ILE A 22 10.07 -1.32 2.45
N LEU A 23 9.61 -2.41 3.06
CA LEU A 23 9.03 -3.54 2.33
C LEU A 23 7.82 -3.11 1.51
N TRP A 24 6.96 -2.27 2.07
CA TRP A 24 5.77 -1.79 1.39
C TRP A 24 6.09 -0.91 0.18
N ALA A 25 6.85 0.17 0.39
CA ALA A 25 7.24 1.07 -0.69
C ALA A 25 8.08 0.38 -1.76
N GLY A 26 9.06 -0.43 -1.35
CA GLY A 26 9.90 -1.20 -2.25
C GLY A 26 9.09 -2.20 -3.09
N SER A 27 8.13 -2.89 -2.47
CA SER A 27 7.23 -3.79 -3.19
C SER A 27 6.34 -3.04 -4.17
N ALA A 28 5.80 -1.87 -3.80
CA ALA A 28 4.98 -1.06 -4.70
C ALA A 28 5.77 -0.59 -5.94
N ILE A 29 7.04 -0.16 -5.75
CA ILE A 29 7.95 0.21 -6.84
C ILE A 29 8.20 -1.01 -7.75
N LEU A 30 8.60 -2.14 -7.17
CA LEU A 30 8.82 -3.38 -7.91
C LEU A 30 7.57 -3.80 -8.71
N PHE A 31 6.39 -3.73 -8.08
CA PHE A 31 5.13 -4.11 -8.72
C PHE A 31 4.79 -3.22 -9.91
N LEU A 32 4.82 -1.90 -9.69
CA LEU A 32 4.35 -0.92 -10.65
C LEU A 32 5.28 -0.81 -11.86
N PHE A 33 6.58 -0.79 -11.64
CA PHE A 33 7.56 -0.49 -12.68
C PHE A 33 8.15 -1.73 -13.35
N LEU A 34 8.17 -2.89 -12.69
CA LEU A 34 8.82 -4.09 -13.22
C LEU A 34 7.85 -5.26 -13.37
N LEU A 35 7.14 -5.62 -12.30
CA LEU A 35 6.34 -6.85 -12.29
C LEU A 35 5.12 -6.74 -13.22
N ILE A 36 4.30 -5.69 -13.09
CA ILE A 36 3.11 -5.51 -13.94
C ILE A 36 3.48 -5.43 -15.43
N PRO A 37 4.47 -4.60 -15.85
CA PRO A 37 4.88 -4.56 -17.25
C PRO A 37 5.37 -5.91 -17.77
N THR A 38 6.19 -6.63 -16.98
CA THR A 38 6.74 -7.94 -17.37
C THR A 38 5.62 -8.97 -17.53
N VAL A 39 4.72 -9.07 -16.56
CA VAL A 39 3.56 -9.98 -16.60
C VAL A 39 2.71 -9.74 -17.85
N ARG A 40 2.48 -8.46 -18.21
CA ARG A 40 1.71 -8.11 -19.41
C ARG A 40 2.45 -8.50 -20.70
N ALA A 41 3.77 -8.34 -20.74
CA ALA A 41 4.59 -8.66 -21.90
C ALA A 41 4.59 -10.16 -22.21
N VAL A 42 4.55 -11.03 -21.19
CA VAL A 42 4.57 -12.49 -21.37
C VAL A 42 3.17 -13.14 -21.41
N GLN A 43 2.11 -12.34 -21.49
CA GLN A 43 0.71 -12.77 -21.74
C GLN A 43 0.26 -13.95 -20.83
N ASP A 44 -0.10 -15.09 -21.41
CA ASP A 44 -0.64 -16.28 -20.72
C ASP A 44 0.29 -16.80 -19.63
N ALA A 45 1.61 -16.81 -19.88
CA ALA A 45 2.59 -17.22 -18.88
C ALA A 45 2.59 -16.26 -17.68
N GLY A 46 2.39 -14.97 -17.93
CA GLY A 46 2.27 -13.94 -16.91
C GLY A 46 0.99 -14.09 -16.09
N GLN A 47 -0.13 -14.40 -16.73
CA GLN A 47 -1.40 -14.66 -16.03
C GLN A 47 -1.26 -15.85 -15.07
N LYS A 48 -0.75 -16.99 -15.54
CA LYS A 48 -0.51 -18.19 -14.69
C LYS A 48 0.43 -17.92 -13.53
N PHE A 49 1.46 -17.09 -13.75
CA PHE A 49 2.35 -16.64 -12.68
C PHE A 49 1.55 -15.84 -11.62
N MET A 50 0.75 -14.87 -12.04
CA MET A 50 -0.03 -14.02 -11.13
C MET A 50 -1.13 -14.76 -10.39
N GLU A 51 -1.72 -15.81 -10.96
CA GLU A 51 -2.70 -16.66 -10.28
C GLU A 51 -2.11 -17.30 -9.01
N ASN A 52 -0.84 -17.72 -9.07
CA ASN A 52 -0.14 -18.35 -7.95
C ASN A 52 0.52 -17.33 -7.02
N PHE A 53 1.13 -16.29 -7.59
CA PHE A 53 1.88 -15.28 -6.85
C PHE A 53 0.96 -14.26 -6.16
N GLY A 54 -0.07 -13.78 -6.85
CA GLY A 54 -0.96 -12.70 -6.41
C GLY A 54 -1.58 -12.91 -5.03
N PRO A 55 -2.24 -14.06 -4.76
CA PRO A 55 -2.84 -14.32 -3.44
C PRO A 55 -1.81 -14.35 -2.29
N ARG A 56 -0.63 -14.94 -2.55
CA ARG A 56 0.45 -15.03 -1.55
C ARG A 56 1.05 -13.65 -1.27
N PHE A 57 1.32 -12.90 -2.32
CA PHE A 57 1.82 -11.53 -2.23
C PHE A 57 0.80 -10.63 -1.52
N GLY A 58 -0.49 -10.72 -1.88
CA GLY A 58 -1.56 -9.96 -1.24
C GLY A 58 -1.67 -10.26 0.26
N LYS A 59 -1.59 -11.54 0.67
CA LYS A 59 -1.57 -11.92 2.08
C LYS A 59 -0.35 -11.38 2.82
N MET A 60 0.84 -11.51 2.24
CA MET A 60 2.07 -10.95 2.80
C MET A 60 1.97 -9.43 2.96
N MET A 61 1.54 -8.73 1.91
CA MET A 61 1.38 -7.28 1.93
C MET A 61 0.34 -6.83 2.95
N SER A 62 -0.79 -7.52 3.08
CA SER A 62 -1.78 -7.21 4.11
C SER A 62 -1.17 -7.26 5.52
N ILE A 63 -0.33 -8.24 5.83
CA ILE A 63 0.36 -8.32 7.12
C ILE A 63 1.37 -7.17 7.27
N VAL A 64 2.22 -6.95 6.26
CA VAL A 64 3.26 -5.91 6.27
C VAL A 64 2.65 -4.52 6.47
N THR A 65 1.61 -4.17 5.72
CA THR A 65 0.99 -2.84 5.80
C THR A 65 0.23 -2.66 7.10
N THR A 66 -0.47 -3.69 7.60
CA THR A 66 -1.15 -3.64 8.90
C THR A 66 -0.17 -3.42 10.04
N VAL A 67 0.92 -4.20 10.09
CA VAL A 67 1.98 -4.06 11.11
C VAL A 67 2.61 -2.67 11.03
N THR A 68 2.88 -2.18 9.82
CA THR A 68 3.43 -0.83 9.60
C THR A 68 2.52 0.25 10.16
N ILE A 69 1.23 0.20 9.84
CA ILE A 69 0.25 1.21 10.28
C ILE A 69 0.04 1.15 11.78
N VAL A 70 -0.12 -0.04 12.36
CA VAL A 70 -0.30 -0.20 13.82
C VAL A 70 0.93 0.28 14.57
N ALA A 71 2.13 -0.09 14.13
CA ALA A 71 3.37 0.37 14.76
C ALA A 71 3.52 1.90 14.66
N GLY A 72 3.19 2.48 13.50
CA GLY A 72 3.18 3.93 13.30
C GLY A 72 2.17 4.64 14.19
N ALA A 73 0.95 4.13 14.29
CA ALA A 73 -0.10 4.68 15.13
C ALA A 73 0.29 4.67 16.62
N LEU A 74 0.90 3.58 17.10
CA LEU A 74 1.40 3.49 18.49
C LEU A 74 2.55 4.46 18.76
N LEU A 75 3.47 4.63 17.80
CA LEU A 75 4.53 5.64 17.88
C LEU A 75 3.95 7.06 17.92
N TYR A 76 2.93 7.33 17.10
CA TYR A 76 2.24 8.60 17.05
C TYR A 76 1.47 8.89 18.34
N ALA A 77 0.81 7.88 18.91
CA ALA A 77 0.01 8.00 20.12
C ALA A 77 0.82 8.40 21.36
N ARG A 78 2.15 8.19 21.36
CA ARG A 78 3.04 8.69 22.42
C ARG A 78 2.94 10.20 22.60
N PHE A 79 2.71 10.94 21.52
CA PHE A 79 2.61 12.40 21.57
C PHE A 79 1.27 12.89 22.11
N PHE A 80 0.27 12.01 22.29
CA PHE A 80 -1.03 12.39 22.85
C PHE A 80 -0.94 12.79 24.33
N ALA A 81 -0.05 12.16 25.10
CA ALA A 81 0.13 12.49 26.52
C ALA A 81 0.75 13.89 26.73
N SER A 82 1.52 14.39 25.76
CA SER A 82 2.17 15.72 25.78
C SER A 82 1.32 16.85 25.19
N GLY A 83 0.08 16.54 24.76
CA GLY A 83 -0.81 17.50 24.12
C GLY A 83 -0.75 17.46 22.60
N PHE A 84 -1.92 17.56 21.97
CA PHE A 84 -2.09 17.52 20.52
C PHE A 84 -1.50 18.75 19.80
N GLU A 85 -1.22 19.84 20.53
CA GLU A 85 -0.73 21.09 19.96
C GLU A 85 0.56 20.96 19.16
N TRP A 86 1.44 20.04 19.57
CA TRP A 86 2.72 19.82 18.89
C TRP A 86 2.55 19.49 17.39
N ILE A 87 1.45 18.84 17.03
CA ILE A 87 1.14 18.40 15.67
C ILE A 87 1.00 19.59 14.71
N TRP A 88 0.41 20.70 15.16
CA TRP A 88 0.17 21.89 14.33
C TRP A 88 1.06 23.08 14.66
N THR A 89 1.79 23.04 15.77
CA THR A 89 2.71 24.11 16.19
C THR A 89 4.15 23.90 15.72
N THR A 90 4.52 22.69 15.28
CA THR A 90 5.88 22.39 14.83
C THR A 90 5.93 21.89 13.38
N LYS A 91 7.02 22.23 12.67
CA LYS A 91 7.26 21.76 11.30
C LYS A 91 7.39 20.23 11.23
N SER A 92 8.10 19.64 12.20
CA SER A 92 8.18 18.18 12.36
C SER A 92 6.80 17.56 12.56
N GLY A 93 5.96 18.09 13.47
CA GLY A 93 4.62 17.59 13.73
C GLY A 93 3.73 17.59 12.48
N LEU A 94 3.77 18.68 11.70
CA LEU A 94 3.05 18.78 10.43
C LEU A 94 3.55 17.75 9.42
N ALA A 95 4.87 17.59 9.27
CA ALA A 95 5.45 16.60 8.35
C ALA A 95 5.06 15.16 8.73
N PHE A 96 5.13 14.79 10.02
CA PHE A 96 4.66 13.49 10.50
C PHE A 96 3.17 13.29 10.24
N THR A 97 2.34 14.34 10.38
CA THR A 97 0.89 14.26 10.14
C THR A 97 0.57 14.02 8.67
N ILE A 98 1.20 14.79 7.78
CA ILE A 98 1.00 14.64 6.32
C ILE A 98 1.42 13.22 5.90
N GLY A 99 2.56 12.75 6.39
CA GLY A 99 3.01 11.39 6.10
C GLY A 99 2.07 10.32 6.65
N ALA A 100 1.57 10.50 7.88
CA ALA A 100 0.64 9.57 8.50
C ALA A 100 -0.67 9.49 7.73
N LEU A 101 -1.24 10.63 7.33
CA LEU A 101 -2.45 10.69 6.50
C LEU A 101 -2.23 10.02 5.14
N ALA A 102 -1.13 10.32 4.45
CA ALA A 102 -0.82 9.70 3.17
C ALA A 102 -0.69 8.17 3.29
N GLY A 103 0.00 7.68 4.32
CA GLY A 103 0.13 6.25 4.59
C GLY A 103 -1.20 5.57 4.96
N ILE A 104 -2.05 6.22 5.76
CA ILE A 104 -3.38 5.70 6.10
C ILE A 104 -4.28 5.62 4.88
N ILE A 105 -4.30 6.66 4.04
CA ILE A 105 -5.09 6.66 2.80
C ILE A 105 -4.61 5.53 1.89
N SER A 106 -3.30 5.37 1.71
CA SER A 106 -2.71 4.26 0.95
C SER A 106 -3.11 2.89 1.50
N TYR A 107 -3.07 2.71 2.83
CA TYR A 107 -3.50 1.48 3.49
C TYR A 107 -4.98 1.16 3.20
N VAL A 108 -5.86 2.15 3.31
CA VAL A 108 -7.30 2.00 3.05
C VAL A 108 -7.54 1.67 1.57
N LEU A 109 -6.85 2.34 0.65
CA LEU A 109 -6.94 2.04 -0.78
C LEU A 109 -6.52 0.60 -1.08
N GLY A 110 -5.38 0.15 -0.53
CA GLY A 110 -4.90 -1.21 -0.73
C GLY A 110 -5.86 -2.27 -0.17
N SER A 111 -6.28 -2.11 1.08
CA SER A 111 -7.09 -3.09 1.81
C SER A 111 -8.56 -3.13 1.38
N ALA A 112 -9.19 -1.97 1.18
CA ALA A 112 -10.64 -1.88 0.95
C ALA A 112 -11.03 -1.80 -0.53
N TYR A 113 -10.16 -1.25 -1.38
CA TYR A 113 -10.48 -0.95 -2.78
C TYR A 113 -9.70 -1.83 -3.77
N LEU A 114 -8.38 -1.85 -3.67
CA LEU A 114 -7.50 -2.50 -4.64
C LEU A 114 -7.72 -4.02 -4.68
N GLY A 115 -7.85 -4.68 -3.52
CA GLY A 115 -8.15 -6.10 -3.45
C GLY A 115 -9.47 -6.48 -4.14
N LYS A 116 -10.52 -5.67 -3.96
CA LYS A 116 -11.82 -5.88 -4.63
C LYS A 116 -11.72 -5.67 -6.14
N LEU A 117 -10.98 -4.65 -6.56
CA LEU A 117 -10.77 -4.36 -7.98
C LEU A 117 -10.00 -5.48 -8.68
N GLN A 118 -8.95 -6.01 -8.04
CA GLN A 118 -8.22 -7.18 -8.54
C GLN A 118 -9.10 -8.42 -8.63
N ALA A 119 -9.95 -8.67 -7.62
CA ALA A 119 -10.89 -9.79 -7.65
C ALA A 119 -11.87 -9.69 -8.82
N ARG A 120 -12.37 -8.49 -9.15
CA ARG A 120 -13.23 -8.25 -10.32
C ARG A 120 -12.51 -8.53 -11.63
N VAL A 121 -11.25 -8.09 -11.75
CA VAL A 121 -10.40 -8.40 -12.92
C VAL A 121 -10.22 -9.91 -13.08
N GLY A 122 -9.90 -10.62 -11.99
CA GLY A 122 -9.75 -12.08 -12.02
C GLY A 122 -11.03 -12.81 -12.41
N ALA A 123 -12.17 -12.43 -11.81
CA ALA A 123 -13.47 -13.03 -12.11
C ALA A 123 -13.90 -12.80 -13.57
N LEU A 124 -13.72 -11.59 -14.09
CA LEU A 124 -14.02 -11.29 -15.50
C LEU A 124 -13.06 -12.04 -16.44
N GLY A 125 -11.79 -12.15 -16.08
CA GLY A 125 -10.81 -12.92 -16.85
C GLY A 125 -11.20 -14.40 -16.97
N ALA A 126 -11.61 -15.02 -15.86
CA ALA A 126 -12.11 -16.40 -15.86
C ALA A 126 -13.39 -16.56 -16.72
N ALA A 127 -14.33 -15.62 -16.63
CA ALA A 127 -15.54 -15.63 -17.44
C ALA A 127 -15.26 -15.45 -18.94
N MET A 128 -14.26 -14.64 -19.31
CA MET A 128 -13.80 -14.49 -20.69
C MET A 128 -13.13 -15.76 -21.21
N ALA A 129 -12.31 -16.44 -20.40
CA ALA A 129 -11.68 -17.70 -20.78
C ALA A 129 -12.71 -18.83 -21.04
N ALA A 130 -13.84 -18.81 -20.32
CA ALA A 130 -14.92 -19.78 -20.49
C ALA A 130 -15.82 -19.49 -21.71
N ALA A 131 -15.90 -18.24 -22.16
CA ALA A 131 -16.67 -17.84 -23.34
C ALA A 131 -15.75 -17.82 -24.57
N ASN A 132 -15.83 -18.81 -25.45
CA ASN A 132 -14.98 -18.88 -26.64
C ASN A 132 -15.81 -18.60 -27.93
N PRO A 133 -15.67 -17.43 -28.59
CA PRO A 133 -14.84 -16.26 -28.22
C PRO A 133 -15.47 -15.33 -27.16
N PRO A 134 -14.67 -14.50 -26.45
CA PRO A 134 -15.18 -13.55 -25.46
C PRO A 134 -16.11 -12.50 -26.09
N LYS A 135 -17.15 -12.09 -25.36
CA LYS A 135 -18.09 -11.07 -25.85
C LYS A 135 -17.40 -9.69 -25.92
N PRO A 136 -17.71 -8.84 -26.92
CA PRO A 136 -17.14 -7.50 -27.03
C PRO A 136 -17.32 -6.64 -25.75
N GLU A 137 -18.46 -6.79 -25.07
CA GLU A 137 -18.75 -6.12 -23.80
C GLU A 137 -17.78 -6.54 -22.69
N GLN A 138 -17.39 -7.82 -22.62
CA GLN A 138 -16.44 -8.30 -21.62
C GLN A 138 -15.03 -7.73 -21.88
N ILE A 139 -14.63 -7.63 -23.15
CA ILE A 139 -13.36 -7.01 -23.54
C ILE A 139 -13.33 -5.53 -23.12
N ALA A 140 -14.41 -4.79 -23.40
CA ALA A 140 -14.53 -3.38 -23.01
C ALA A 140 -14.48 -3.19 -21.49
N GLN A 141 -15.21 -4.03 -20.72
CA GLN A 141 -15.18 -4.01 -19.26
C GLN A 141 -13.80 -4.35 -18.70
N MET A 142 -13.10 -5.34 -19.28
CA MET A 142 -11.74 -5.70 -18.88
C MET A 142 -10.77 -4.53 -19.06
N ASN A 143 -10.81 -3.87 -20.21
CA ASN A 143 -9.98 -2.69 -20.49
C ASN A 143 -10.24 -1.55 -19.48
N GLN A 144 -11.51 -1.29 -19.16
CA GLN A 144 -11.88 -0.27 -18.18
C GLN A 144 -11.38 -0.62 -16.76
N LEU A 145 -11.53 -1.87 -16.33
CA LEU A 145 -11.06 -2.33 -15.02
C LEU A 145 -9.54 -2.26 -14.92
N GLN A 146 -8.81 -2.68 -15.96
CA GLN A 146 -7.35 -2.61 -15.98
C GLN A 146 -6.83 -1.17 -15.98
N SER A 147 -7.50 -0.26 -16.68
CA SER A 147 -7.20 1.18 -16.66
C SER A 147 -7.40 1.77 -15.27
N THR A 148 -8.56 1.51 -14.66
CA THR A 148 -8.87 1.92 -13.28
C THR A 148 -7.83 1.39 -12.31
N LEU A 149 -7.46 0.10 -12.44
CA LEU A 149 -6.46 -0.54 -11.59
C LEU A 149 -5.10 0.16 -11.68
N MET A 150 -4.65 0.50 -12.89
CA MET A 150 -3.39 1.21 -13.10
C MET A 150 -3.41 2.63 -12.51
N ASN A 151 -4.53 3.34 -12.65
CA ASN A 151 -4.67 4.68 -12.07
C ASN A 151 -4.60 4.64 -10.54
N VAL A 152 -5.21 3.63 -9.92
CA VAL A 152 -5.17 3.44 -8.47
C VAL A 152 -3.75 3.11 -8.01
N TYR A 153 -3.02 2.25 -8.71
CA TYR A 153 -1.61 1.97 -8.38
C TYR A 153 -0.73 3.23 -8.46
N ARG A 154 -0.93 4.08 -9.47
CA ARG A 154 -0.18 5.35 -9.60
C ARG A 154 -0.51 6.33 -8.49
N PHE A 155 -1.79 6.43 -8.14
CA PHE A 155 -2.24 7.28 -7.04
C PHE A 155 -1.69 6.79 -5.69
N ASP A 156 -1.77 5.48 -5.44
CA ASP A 156 -1.19 4.84 -4.25
C ASP A 156 0.33 5.07 -4.17
N PHE A 157 1.03 4.92 -5.28
CA PHE A 157 2.47 5.21 -5.36
C PHE A 157 2.78 6.67 -5.00
N ALA A 158 2.00 7.63 -5.48
CA ALA A 158 2.18 9.04 -5.13
C ALA A 158 1.99 9.29 -3.62
N LEU A 159 1.00 8.64 -2.99
CA LEU A 159 0.79 8.70 -1.54
C LEU A 159 1.98 8.12 -0.78
N LEU A 160 2.53 6.98 -1.23
CA LEU A 160 3.71 6.37 -0.63
C LEU A 160 4.94 7.29 -0.75
N VAL A 161 5.14 7.94 -1.89
CA VAL A 161 6.22 8.93 -2.06
C VAL A 161 6.05 10.09 -1.09
N ILE A 162 4.84 10.66 -0.97
CA ILE A 162 4.54 11.73 0.00
C ILE A 162 4.86 11.25 1.42
N ALA A 163 4.40 10.06 1.79
CA ALA A 163 4.63 9.48 3.12
C ALA A 163 6.13 9.32 3.40
N ILE A 164 6.90 8.74 2.49
CA ILE A 164 8.35 8.53 2.66
C ILE A 164 9.07 9.86 2.81
N VAL A 165 8.82 10.81 1.90
CA VAL A 165 9.53 12.10 1.89
C VAL A 165 9.23 12.86 3.17
N THR A 166 7.96 13.01 3.54
CA THR A 166 7.56 13.77 4.73
C THR A 166 8.08 13.13 6.02
N MET A 167 8.01 11.81 6.16
CA MET A 167 8.54 11.10 7.33
C MET A 167 10.08 11.18 7.41
N ALA A 168 10.77 11.08 6.28
CA ALA A 168 12.22 11.13 6.24
C ALA A 168 12.77 12.51 6.59
N ILE A 169 12.07 13.58 6.20
CA ILE A 169 12.48 14.95 6.51
C ILE A 169 12.02 15.40 7.90
N ALA A 170 10.93 14.85 8.44
CA ALA A 170 10.36 15.29 9.71
C ALA A 170 11.37 15.29 10.87
N ARG A 171 12.33 14.36 10.88
CA ARG A 171 13.40 14.30 11.88
C ARG A 171 14.39 15.48 11.86
N TYR A 172 14.37 16.29 10.79
CA TYR A 172 15.28 17.41 10.57
C TYR A 172 14.58 18.77 10.63
N LEU A 173 13.26 18.78 10.83
CA LEU A 173 12.41 19.98 10.88
C LEU A 173 12.08 20.39 12.31
#